data_AF-A0A6G0LKL0-F1
#
_entry.id   AF-A0A6G0LKL0-F1
#
_cell.length_a   1.000
_cell.length_b   1.000
_cell.length_c   1.000
_cell.angle_alpha   90.00
_cell.angle_beta   90.00
_cell.angle_gamma   90.00
#
_symmetry.space_group_name_H-M   'P 1'
#
loop_
_entity.id
_entity.type
_entity.pdbx_description
1 polymer ?
#
loop_
_entity_poly.entity_id
_entity_poly.type
_entity_poly.pdbx_seq_one_letter_code
_entity_poly.pdbx_strand_id
1 'polypeptide(L)'
;MQLVALFGPEELCIPGRAQARAMIQREVDPWLADQISDVAMVTMLINTLFPILPTRPGWLFPRVAPADRCHYTPNDYCVDLITEDNVRALLDARPWEVLERAEDADALSFEEDVGGRLGAAIQRYRIHEPDCLQSYWEATHSIVITPAMIARHLWLGVYKKERNNRRSHAGAYWKAFLEIFIPAMREGWCDLDLLLDPFFLHFPKRSETVTWYPGLVSRQANLRDSTLHRAEPTDLLEALDEANSADPWRNHFRDTTDQDPARSIARLESKFFGVRAQGAA
;
A
#
# COMPACT_ATOMS: atom_id res chain seq x y z
N MET A 1 -22.00 25.33 22.72
CA MET A 1 -21.31 24.73 21.55
C MET A 1 -19.92 24.35 22.03
N GLN A 2 -19.78 23.14 22.55
CA GLN A 2 -18.64 22.73 23.39
C GLN A 2 -17.60 22.02 22.51
N LEU A 3 -16.32 22.34 22.77
CA LEU A 3 -15.19 22.04 21.90
C LEU A 3 -15.06 20.55 21.56
N VAL A 4 -14.93 20.31 20.26
CA VAL A 4 -14.20 19.23 19.59
C VAL A 4 -13.23 18.51 20.54
N ALA A 5 -13.39 17.18 20.66
CA ALA A 5 -12.37 16.32 21.26
C ALA A 5 -11.09 16.48 20.43
N LEU A 6 -10.14 17.22 20.98
CA LEU A 6 -8.87 17.52 20.33
C LEU A 6 -7.94 16.32 20.48
N PHE A 7 -7.60 15.71 19.35
CA PHE A 7 -6.54 14.71 19.20
C PHE A 7 -5.17 15.16 19.78
N GLY A 8 -4.93 16.47 19.89
CA GLY A 8 -3.73 16.99 20.54
C GLY A 8 -3.52 18.49 20.31
N PRO A 9 -2.39 19.05 20.80
CA PRO A 9 -1.98 20.41 20.51
C PRO A 9 -1.83 20.66 19.00
N GLU A 10 -2.19 21.86 18.52
CA GLU A 10 -2.14 22.19 17.08
C GLU A 10 -0.72 22.11 16.52
N GLU A 11 0.28 22.24 17.39
CA GLU A 11 1.70 22.20 17.03
C GLU A 11 2.16 20.78 16.68
N LEU A 12 1.40 19.74 17.04
CA LEU A 12 1.73 18.34 16.71
C LEU A 12 1.03 17.83 15.45
N CYS A 13 -0.01 18.55 14.98
CA CYS A 13 -0.78 18.14 13.82
C CYS A 13 0.05 18.15 12.53
N ILE A 14 -0.08 17.08 11.76
CA ILE A 14 0.43 16.96 10.39
C ILE A 14 -0.75 16.80 9.40
N PRO A 15 -0.91 17.69 8.41
CA PRO A 15 -0.27 19.00 8.36
C PRO A 15 -0.84 19.93 9.45
N GLY A 16 -0.51 21.22 9.42
CA GLY A 16 -1.01 22.16 10.42
C GLY A 16 -2.55 22.15 10.49
N ARG A 17 -3.12 22.28 11.70
CA ARG A 17 -4.56 22.13 11.89
C ARG A 17 -5.35 23.28 11.29
N ALA A 18 -5.25 24.47 11.90
CA ALA A 18 -5.98 25.67 11.51
C ALA A 18 -5.28 26.45 10.39
N GLN A 19 -3.95 26.43 10.38
CA GLN A 19 -3.13 27.18 9.42
C GLN A 19 -2.06 26.26 8.82
N ALA A 20 -1.76 26.50 7.55
CA ALA A 20 -0.60 25.94 6.88
C ALA A 20 0.68 26.42 7.59
N ARG A 21 1.71 25.57 7.61
CA ARG A 21 3.00 25.93 8.22
C ARG A 21 4.12 25.14 7.56
N ALA A 22 5.30 25.74 7.53
CA ALA A 22 6.49 25.09 7.03
C ALA A 22 6.77 23.79 7.82
N MET A 23 6.83 22.67 7.11
CA MET A 23 7.14 21.37 7.67
C MET A 23 8.63 21.07 7.52
N ILE A 24 9.24 20.52 8.56
CA ILE A 24 10.63 20.08 8.51
C ILE A 24 10.65 18.62 8.03
N GLN A 25 11.30 18.35 6.91
CA GLN A 25 11.28 17.03 6.25
C GLN A 25 11.65 15.86 7.17
N ARG A 26 12.63 16.02 8.06
CA ARG A 26 13.05 14.98 8.99
C ARG A 26 12.00 14.65 10.07
N GLU A 27 11.10 15.60 10.35
CA GLU A 27 10.11 15.49 11.43
C GLU A 27 8.79 14.90 10.90
N VAL A 28 8.49 15.16 9.62
CA VAL A 28 7.30 14.65 8.94
C VAL A 28 7.56 13.43 8.06
N ASP A 29 8.80 12.94 8.00
CA ASP A 29 9.18 11.70 7.32
C ASP A 29 8.18 10.58 7.66
N PRO A 30 7.51 9.92 6.70
CA PRO A 30 7.76 9.85 5.26
C PRO A 30 6.96 10.84 4.40
N TRP A 31 6.20 11.77 4.97
CA TRP A 31 5.51 12.80 4.20
C TRP A 31 6.49 13.71 3.46
N LEU A 32 6.12 14.15 2.27
CA LEU A 32 6.86 15.13 1.48
C LEU A 32 6.54 16.52 2.00
N ALA A 33 7.48 17.12 2.73
CA ALA A 33 7.26 18.38 3.44
C ALA A 33 6.83 19.52 2.50
N ASP A 34 7.39 19.57 1.30
CA ASP A 34 7.02 20.54 0.26
C ASP A 34 5.57 20.39 -0.23
N GLN A 35 5.00 19.19 -0.18
CA GLN A 35 3.61 18.94 -0.60
C GLN A 35 2.58 19.19 0.51
N ILE A 36 2.99 19.15 1.77
CA ILE A 36 2.09 19.31 2.92
C ILE A 36 2.25 20.64 3.67
N SER A 37 3.30 21.43 3.40
CA SER A 37 3.55 22.70 4.11
C SER A 37 2.50 23.77 3.86
N ASP A 38 1.94 23.81 2.64
CA ASP A 38 0.95 24.83 2.23
C ASP A 38 -0.51 24.38 2.48
N VAL A 39 -0.69 23.24 3.16
CA VAL A 39 -2.00 22.66 3.44
C VAL A 39 -2.30 22.78 4.93
N ALA A 40 -3.55 23.13 5.25
CA ALA A 40 -4.08 22.99 6.60
C ALA A 40 -5.17 21.92 6.62
N MET A 41 -5.29 21.17 7.72
CA MET A 41 -6.31 20.12 7.85
C MET A 41 -7.73 20.69 7.63
N VAL A 42 -8.03 21.87 8.19
CA VAL A 42 -9.34 22.54 8.06
C VAL A 42 -9.75 22.85 6.63
N THR A 43 -8.78 23.12 5.73
CA THR A 43 -9.01 23.45 4.32
C THR A 43 -8.60 22.34 3.35
N MET A 44 -8.02 21.24 3.85
CA MET A 44 -7.47 20.16 3.02
C MET A 44 -8.52 19.61 2.06
N LEU A 45 -8.18 19.53 0.78
CA LEU A 45 -9.05 19.02 -0.26
C LEU A 45 -8.72 17.55 -0.56
N ILE A 46 -9.71 16.83 -1.10
CA ILE A 46 -9.50 15.43 -1.49
C ILE A 46 -8.37 15.25 -2.50
N ASN A 47 -8.18 16.21 -3.41
CA ASN A 47 -7.12 16.18 -4.40
C ASN A 47 -5.70 16.30 -3.82
N THR A 48 -5.58 16.68 -2.54
CA THR A 48 -4.30 16.64 -1.82
C THR A 48 -3.89 15.20 -1.50
N LEU A 49 -4.85 14.30 -1.28
CA LEU A 49 -4.63 12.91 -0.88
C LEU A 49 -4.95 11.90 -2.00
N PHE A 50 -5.71 12.32 -3.01
CA PHE A 50 -6.07 11.54 -4.19
C PHE A 50 -5.55 12.22 -5.46
N PRO A 51 -4.94 11.50 -6.43
CA PRO A 51 -4.90 10.03 -6.55
C PRO A 51 -3.71 9.37 -5.87
N ILE A 52 -2.73 10.12 -5.36
CA ILE A 52 -1.49 9.61 -4.79
C ILE A 52 -1.21 10.37 -3.49
N LEU A 53 -0.99 9.65 -2.40
CA LEU A 53 -0.61 10.25 -1.12
C LEU A 53 0.77 10.94 -1.23
N PRO A 54 0.96 12.08 -0.54
CA PRO A 54 2.21 12.83 -0.55
C PRO A 54 3.31 12.17 0.31
N THR A 55 3.48 10.85 0.21
CA THR A 55 4.57 10.10 0.87
C THR A 55 5.78 10.00 -0.05
N ARG A 56 6.96 9.92 0.55
CA ARG A 56 8.21 9.76 -0.19
C ARG A 56 8.20 8.43 -0.96
N PRO A 57 8.43 8.46 -2.28
CA PRO A 57 8.60 7.23 -3.04
C PRO A 57 9.85 6.48 -2.55
N GLY A 58 9.74 5.18 -2.31
CA GLY A 58 10.81 4.40 -1.69
C GLY A 58 10.62 4.13 -0.19
N TRP A 59 9.59 4.70 0.44
CA TRP A 59 9.29 4.45 1.86
C TRP A 59 8.66 3.07 2.08
N LEU A 60 7.46 2.84 1.52
CA LEU A 60 6.73 1.57 1.68
C LEU A 60 7.09 0.55 0.59
N PHE A 61 7.24 1.02 -0.65
CA PHE A 61 7.60 0.19 -1.81
C PHE A 61 8.95 0.63 -2.35
N PRO A 62 9.79 -0.29 -2.86
CA PRO A 62 11.14 0.02 -3.27
C PRO A 62 11.15 1.02 -4.43
N ARG A 63 12.15 1.89 -4.43
CA ARG A 63 12.41 2.81 -5.54
C ARG A 63 13.85 2.68 -5.98
N VAL A 64 14.03 2.25 -7.22
CA VAL A 64 15.33 2.24 -7.89
C VAL A 64 15.46 3.51 -8.74
N ALA A 65 16.58 4.22 -8.57
CA ALA A 65 16.88 5.40 -9.36
C ALA A 65 16.92 5.05 -10.85
N PRO A 66 16.45 5.93 -11.76
CA PRO A 66 16.36 5.59 -13.18
C PRO A 66 17.67 5.08 -13.80
N ALA A 67 18.82 5.59 -13.36
CA ALA A 67 20.14 5.17 -13.83
C ALA A 67 20.51 3.73 -13.43
N ASP A 68 19.94 3.23 -12.33
CA ASP A 68 20.25 1.92 -11.74
C ASP A 68 19.18 0.87 -12.07
N ARG A 69 18.14 1.23 -12.85
CA ARG A 69 17.07 0.31 -13.20
C ARG A 69 17.57 -0.76 -14.16
N CYS A 70 17.60 -2.01 -13.69
CA CYS A 70 17.81 -3.16 -14.56
C CYS A 70 16.63 -3.32 -15.52
N HIS A 71 16.94 -3.40 -16.81
CA HIS A 71 15.98 -3.78 -17.84
C HIS A 71 16.09 -5.28 -18.06
N TYR A 72 15.19 -6.06 -17.45
CA TYR A 72 15.15 -7.50 -17.63
C TYR A 72 14.54 -7.87 -18.99
N THR A 73 15.23 -8.75 -19.70
CA THR A 73 14.78 -9.41 -20.93
C THR A 73 14.10 -10.74 -20.59
N PRO A 74 13.37 -11.37 -21.52
CA PRO A 74 12.77 -12.69 -21.30
C PRO A 74 13.75 -13.79 -20.86
N ASN A 75 15.05 -13.64 -21.08
CA ASN A 75 16.07 -14.60 -20.64
C ASN A 75 16.47 -14.42 -19.17
N ASP A 76 16.08 -13.32 -18.54
CA ASP A 76 16.54 -12.96 -17.19
C ASP A 76 15.66 -13.54 -16.07
N TYR A 77 14.45 -13.99 -16.41
CA TYR A 77 13.45 -14.54 -15.49
C TYR A 77 12.68 -15.68 -16.17
N CYS A 78 11.93 -16.48 -15.41
CA CYS A 78 11.16 -17.64 -15.88
C CYS A 78 9.91 -17.24 -16.68
N VAL A 79 10.14 -16.60 -17.84
CA VAL A 79 9.11 -16.04 -18.72
C VAL A 79 8.09 -17.07 -19.21
N ASP A 80 8.53 -18.33 -19.39
CA ASP A 80 7.69 -19.42 -19.87
C ASP A 80 6.62 -19.84 -18.86
N LEU A 81 6.74 -19.43 -17.60
CA LEU A 81 5.70 -19.65 -16.58
C LEU A 81 4.46 -18.76 -16.80
N ILE A 82 4.56 -17.70 -17.62
CA ILE A 82 3.47 -16.76 -17.87
C ILE A 82 2.54 -17.31 -18.97
N THR A 83 1.80 -18.36 -18.62
CA THR A 83 0.77 -18.98 -19.46
C THR A 83 -0.62 -18.73 -18.88
N GLU A 84 -1.66 -18.99 -19.66
CA GLU A 84 -3.04 -18.93 -19.14
C GLU A 84 -3.24 -19.89 -17.97
N ASP A 85 -2.83 -21.15 -18.10
CA ASP A 85 -3.05 -22.18 -17.07
C ASP A 85 -2.36 -21.82 -15.75
N ASN A 86 -1.10 -21.39 -15.80
CA ASN A 86 -0.36 -21.01 -14.60
C ASN A 86 -0.93 -19.75 -13.94
N VAL A 87 -1.33 -18.74 -14.72
CA VAL A 87 -1.91 -17.51 -14.15
C VAL A 87 -3.29 -17.82 -13.55
N ARG A 88 -4.08 -18.71 -14.16
CA ARG A 88 -5.35 -19.16 -13.57
C ARG A 88 -5.13 -19.93 -12.27
N ALA A 89 -4.22 -20.91 -12.26
CA ALA A 89 -3.88 -21.67 -11.06
C ALA A 89 -3.42 -20.75 -9.91
N LEU A 90 -2.61 -19.73 -10.24
CA LEU A 90 -2.20 -18.69 -9.29
C LEU A 90 -3.41 -17.93 -8.73
N LEU A 91 -4.35 -17.48 -9.57
CA LEU A 91 -5.53 -16.76 -9.09
C LEU A 91 -6.49 -17.65 -8.30
N ASP A 92 -6.63 -18.91 -8.68
CA ASP A 92 -7.46 -19.90 -7.99
C ASP A 92 -6.94 -20.20 -6.58
N ALA A 93 -5.62 -20.08 -6.36
CA ALA A 93 -4.99 -20.19 -5.05
C ALA A 93 -5.21 -18.95 -4.14
N ARG A 94 -5.83 -17.88 -4.67
CA ARG A 94 -6.19 -16.66 -3.91
C ARG A 94 -5.03 -16.06 -3.10
N PRO A 95 -3.87 -15.78 -3.72
CA PRO A 95 -2.66 -15.36 -3.01
C PRO A 95 -2.78 -14.01 -2.29
N TRP A 96 -3.82 -13.24 -2.58
CA TRP A 96 -4.12 -11.99 -1.88
C TRP A 96 -4.69 -12.18 -0.47
N GLU A 97 -5.09 -13.40 -0.08
CA GLU A 97 -5.53 -13.67 1.30
C GLU A 97 -4.42 -13.40 2.32
N VAL A 98 -3.15 -13.46 1.91
CA VAL A 98 -2.01 -13.03 2.77
C VAL A 98 -2.11 -11.57 3.20
N LEU A 99 -2.88 -10.74 2.48
CA LEU A 99 -3.10 -9.33 2.83
C LEU A 99 -4.23 -9.13 3.85
N GLU A 100 -5.00 -10.18 4.14
CA GLU A 100 -6.00 -10.14 5.21
C GLU A 100 -5.31 -9.79 6.52
N ARG A 101 -6.00 -8.99 7.34
CA ARG A 101 -5.51 -8.68 8.67
C ARG A 101 -5.61 -9.92 9.53
N ALA A 102 -4.56 -10.20 10.30
CA ALA A 102 -4.65 -11.20 11.37
C ALA A 102 -5.71 -10.77 12.39
N GLU A 103 -6.45 -11.73 12.95
CA GLU A 103 -7.54 -11.45 13.90
C GLU A 103 -7.09 -10.70 15.17
N ASP A 104 -5.80 -10.83 15.52
CA ASP A 104 -5.16 -10.22 16.69
C ASP A 104 -4.21 -9.05 16.34
N ALA A 105 -4.16 -8.64 15.06
CA ALA A 105 -3.35 -7.49 14.66
C ALA A 105 -4.05 -6.19 15.04
N ASP A 106 -3.60 -5.58 16.13
CA ASP A 106 -3.99 -4.23 16.51
C ASP A 106 -3.38 -3.18 15.57
N ALA A 107 -4.13 -2.10 15.33
CA ALA A 107 -3.57 -0.91 14.70
C ALA A 107 -2.43 -0.31 15.53
N LEU A 108 -1.40 0.21 14.86
CA LEU A 108 -0.20 0.72 15.53
C LEU A 108 -0.45 2.06 16.25
N SER A 109 -1.33 2.88 15.69
CA SER A 109 -1.47 4.29 16.05
C SER A 109 -2.82 4.66 16.65
N PHE A 110 -3.83 3.79 16.60
CA PHE A 110 -5.19 4.12 17.08
C PHE A 110 -5.95 2.92 17.66
N GLU A 111 -6.98 3.20 18.46
CA GLU A 111 -7.98 2.19 18.87
C GLU A 111 -8.98 2.00 17.72
N GLU A 112 -9.27 0.80 17.26
CA GLU A 112 -10.18 0.63 16.10
C GLU A 112 -11.63 0.98 16.40
N ASP A 113 -12.07 0.80 17.65
CA ASP A 113 -13.43 1.05 18.11
C ASP A 113 -13.64 2.53 18.50
N VAL A 114 -13.12 3.46 17.69
CA VAL A 114 -13.39 4.90 17.87
C VAL A 114 -14.85 5.18 17.53
N GLY A 115 -15.51 6.01 18.33
CA GLY A 115 -16.81 6.57 17.98
C GLY A 115 -16.75 7.68 16.92
N GLY A 116 -17.91 8.25 16.62
CA GLY A 116 -18.01 9.46 15.79
C GLY A 116 -17.56 9.27 14.34
N ARG A 117 -17.01 10.33 13.76
CA ARG A 117 -16.70 10.35 12.32
C ARG A 117 -15.46 9.52 11.96
N LEU A 118 -14.47 9.48 12.84
CA LEU A 118 -13.29 8.64 12.63
C LEU A 118 -13.67 7.15 12.62
N GLY A 119 -14.50 6.71 13.57
CA GLY A 119 -15.09 5.36 13.55
C GLY A 119 -15.82 5.04 12.26
N ALA A 120 -16.64 5.98 11.76
CA ALA A 120 -17.34 5.80 10.48
C ALA A 120 -16.38 5.66 9.28
N ALA A 121 -15.23 6.36 9.29
CA ALA A 121 -14.21 6.23 8.26
C ALA A 121 -13.51 4.87 8.34
N ILE A 122 -13.07 4.45 9.54
CA ILE A 122 -12.44 3.15 9.79
C ILE A 122 -13.38 2.02 9.36
N GLN A 123 -14.65 2.07 9.78
CA GLN A 123 -15.66 1.09 9.40
C GLN A 123 -15.87 1.03 7.88
N ARG A 124 -15.90 2.20 7.20
CA ARG A 124 -16.01 2.24 5.74
C ARG A 124 -14.83 1.55 5.08
N TYR A 125 -13.61 1.74 5.57
CA TYR A 125 -12.44 1.06 5.05
C TYR A 125 -12.55 -0.45 5.25
N ARG A 126 -12.86 -0.91 6.47
CA ARG A 126 -12.99 -2.35 6.79
C ARG A 126 -14.04 -3.07 5.95
N ILE A 127 -15.16 -2.42 5.64
CA ILE A 127 -16.21 -3.01 4.80
C ILE A 127 -15.71 -3.29 3.37
N HIS A 128 -14.81 -2.45 2.84
CA HIS A 128 -14.37 -2.53 1.44
C HIS A 128 -12.99 -3.16 1.26
N GLU A 129 -12.16 -3.24 2.31
CA GLU A 129 -10.84 -3.84 2.25
C GLU A 129 -10.87 -5.27 1.69
N PRO A 130 -11.74 -6.20 2.16
CA PRO A 130 -11.80 -7.57 1.63
C PRO A 130 -12.05 -7.63 0.12
N ASP A 131 -12.93 -6.76 -0.40
CA ASP A 131 -13.25 -6.68 -1.83
C ASP A 131 -12.08 -6.10 -2.67
N CYS A 132 -11.09 -5.48 -2.02
CA CYS A 132 -9.96 -4.81 -2.66
C CYS A 132 -8.64 -5.57 -2.56
N LEU A 133 -8.53 -6.61 -1.72
CA LEU A 133 -7.26 -7.31 -1.45
C LEU A 133 -6.58 -7.79 -2.73
N GLN A 134 -7.34 -8.42 -3.64
CA GLN A 134 -6.81 -8.85 -4.93
C GLN A 134 -6.19 -7.69 -5.71
N SER A 135 -6.81 -6.51 -5.69
CA SER A 135 -6.28 -5.35 -6.40
C SER A 135 -4.99 -4.83 -5.79
N TYR A 136 -4.85 -4.84 -4.46
CA TYR A 136 -3.63 -4.42 -3.78
C TYR A 136 -2.49 -5.40 -4.05
N TRP A 137 -2.78 -6.69 -3.94
CA TRP A 137 -1.82 -7.76 -4.24
C TRP A 137 -1.34 -7.70 -5.70
N GLU A 138 -2.26 -7.55 -6.66
CA GLU A 138 -1.94 -7.40 -8.08
C GLU A 138 -1.13 -6.12 -8.38
N ALA A 139 -1.13 -5.13 -7.49
CA ALA A 139 -0.34 -3.92 -7.65
C ALA A 139 1.13 -4.10 -7.24
N THR A 140 1.42 -4.96 -6.28
CA THR A 140 2.79 -5.34 -5.84
C THR A 140 3.32 -6.58 -6.55
N HIS A 141 2.44 -7.36 -7.17
CA HIS A 141 2.74 -8.58 -7.95
C HIS A 141 2.42 -8.40 -9.44
N SER A 142 2.80 -7.25 -10.01
CA SER A 142 2.49 -6.94 -11.39
C SER A 142 3.32 -7.78 -12.37
N ILE A 143 2.77 -8.88 -12.88
CA ILE A 143 3.40 -9.71 -13.92
C ILE A 143 3.47 -8.94 -15.26
N VAL A 144 4.58 -9.10 -15.98
CA VAL A 144 4.76 -8.52 -17.33
C VAL A 144 4.03 -9.35 -18.38
N ILE A 145 2.90 -8.84 -18.88
CA ILE A 145 2.13 -9.46 -19.98
C ILE A 145 2.38 -8.69 -21.29
N THR A 146 3.10 -9.34 -22.21
CA THR A 146 3.49 -8.78 -23.52
C THR A 146 2.46 -9.07 -24.62
N PRO A 147 2.45 -8.31 -25.73
CA PRO A 147 1.61 -8.62 -26.88
C PRO A 147 1.84 -10.03 -27.46
N ALA A 148 3.09 -10.52 -27.44
CA ALA A 148 3.41 -11.87 -27.91
C ALA A 148 2.78 -12.95 -27.02
N MET A 149 2.76 -12.75 -25.69
CA MET A 149 2.07 -13.65 -24.76
C MET A 149 0.56 -13.63 -25.00
N ILE A 150 -0.04 -12.45 -25.21
CA ILE A 150 -1.48 -12.34 -25.51
C ILE A 150 -1.83 -13.03 -26.83
N ALA A 151 -0.97 -12.92 -27.86
CA ALA A 151 -1.18 -13.60 -29.12
C ALA A 151 -1.17 -15.14 -28.98
N ARG A 152 -0.44 -15.68 -27.98
CA ARG A 152 -0.41 -17.11 -27.65
C ARG A 152 -1.56 -17.52 -26.73
N HIS A 153 -1.93 -16.66 -25.78
CA HIS A 153 -2.94 -16.89 -24.76
C HIS A 153 -3.86 -15.67 -24.66
N LEU A 154 -4.94 -15.64 -25.45
CA LEU A 154 -5.84 -14.48 -25.56
C LEU A 154 -6.43 -14.06 -24.20
N TRP A 155 -6.66 -15.02 -23.30
CA TRP A 155 -7.18 -14.75 -21.97
C TRP A 155 -6.27 -13.84 -21.13
N LEU A 156 -4.94 -13.85 -21.35
CA LEU A 156 -4.03 -12.93 -20.65
C LEU A 156 -4.35 -11.45 -20.94
N GLY A 157 -4.89 -11.16 -22.13
CA GLY A 157 -5.39 -9.83 -22.49
C GLY A 157 -6.64 -9.45 -21.69
N VAL A 158 -7.55 -10.40 -21.49
CA VAL A 158 -8.75 -10.24 -20.65
C VAL A 158 -8.33 -10.02 -19.19
N TYR A 159 -7.47 -10.89 -18.65
CA TYR A 159 -6.95 -10.75 -17.29
C TYR A 159 -6.32 -9.38 -17.05
N LYS A 160 -5.48 -8.89 -17.97
CA LYS A 160 -4.87 -7.55 -17.87
C LYS A 160 -5.91 -6.43 -17.81
N LYS A 161 -7.00 -6.54 -18.57
CA LYS A 161 -8.10 -5.57 -18.53
C LYS A 161 -8.83 -5.64 -17.18
N GLU A 162 -9.17 -6.83 -16.71
CA GLU A 162 -9.89 -7.01 -15.46
C GLU A 162 -9.08 -6.56 -14.24
N ARG A 163 -7.77 -6.78 -14.24
CA ARG A 163 -6.85 -6.22 -13.24
C ARG A 163 -6.92 -4.69 -13.18
N ASN A 164 -6.94 -4.01 -14.33
CA ASN A 164 -7.08 -2.56 -14.37
C ASN A 164 -8.45 -2.11 -13.85
N ASN A 165 -9.53 -2.84 -14.17
CA ASN A 165 -10.87 -2.55 -13.66
C ASN A 165 -10.92 -2.67 -12.14
N ARG A 166 -10.36 -3.75 -11.57
CA ARG A 166 -10.23 -3.93 -10.11
C ARG A 166 -9.48 -2.78 -9.45
N ARG A 167 -8.35 -2.35 -10.03
CA ARG A 167 -7.59 -1.18 -9.56
C ARG A 167 -8.40 0.11 -9.57
N SER A 168 -9.16 0.36 -10.63
CA SER A 168 -10.04 1.51 -10.71
C SER A 168 -11.15 1.46 -9.65
N HIS A 169 -11.71 0.27 -9.39
CA HIS A 169 -12.75 0.06 -8.39
C HIS A 169 -12.23 0.28 -6.96
N ALA A 170 -11.07 -0.29 -6.63
CA ALA A 170 -10.37 -0.02 -5.37
C ALA A 170 -10.05 1.47 -5.19
N GLY A 171 -9.67 2.17 -6.27
CA GLY A 171 -9.48 3.62 -6.26
C GLY A 171 -10.77 4.40 -5.96
N ALA A 172 -11.93 3.92 -6.41
CA ALA A 172 -13.22 4.53 -6.09
C ALA A 172 -13.58 4.35 -4.60
N TYR A 173 -13.31 3.17 -4.03
CA TYR A 173 -13.48 2.95 -2.59
C TYR A 173 -12.53 3.80 -1.76
N TRP A 174 -11.27 3.90 -2.16
CA TRP A 174 -10.29 4.77 -1.49
C TRP A 174 -10.76 6.23 -1.48
N LYS A 175 -11.29 6.72 -2.60
CA LYS A 175 -11.87 8.06 -2.67
C LYS A 175 -13.07 8.22 -1.72
N ALA A 176 -13.98 7.26 -1.68
CA ALA A 176 -15.14 7.28 -0.79
C ALA A 176 -14.76 7.24 0.71
N PHE A 177 -13.68 6.53 1.05
CA PHE A 177 -13.08 6.59 2.39
C PHE A 177 -12.55 7.99 2.71
N LEU A 178 -11.78 8.60 1.81
CA LEU A 178 -11.22 9.94 1.99
C LEU A 178 -12.30 11.03 2.17
N GLU A 179 -13.47 10.87 1.53
CA GLU A 179 -14.63 11.75 1.69
C GLU A 179 -15.18 11.78 3.13
N ILE A 180 -14.92 10.73 3.93
CA ILE A 180 -15.29 10.66 5.35
C ILE A 180 -14.10 11.01 6.25
N PHE A 181 -12.91 10.53 5.90
CA PHE A 181 -11.67 10.74 6.65
C PHE A 181 -11.26 12.22 6.71
N ILE A 182 -11.35 12.97 5.61
CA ILE A 182 -10.97 14.40 5.59
C ILE A 182 -11.84 15.22 6.55
N PRO A 183 -13.18 15.10 6.55
CA PRO A 183 -13.97 15.76 7.58
C PRO A 183 -13.64 15.28 9.01
N ALA A 184 -13.23 14.02 9.23
CA ALA A 184 -12.80 13.56 10.55
C ALA A 184 -11.53 14.29 11.02
N MET A 185 -10.56 14.48 10.11
CA MET A 185 -9.39 15.33 10.38
C MET A 185 -9.78 16.78 10.68
N ARG A 186 -10.67 17.37 9.87
CA ARG A 186 -11.15 18.77 10.06
C ARG A 186 -11.83 18.95 11.42
N GLU A 187 -12.56 17.94 11.86
CA GLU A 187 -13.20 17.87 13.17
C GLU A 187 -12.22 17.53 14.30
N GLY A 188 -10.93 17.34 14.03
CA GLY A 188 -9.90 17.14 15.05
C GLY A 188 -9.82 15.72 15.65
N TRP A 189 -10.43 14.72 15.01
CA TRP A 189 -10.37 13.32 15.48
C TRP A 189 -9.00 12.67 15.26
N CYS A 190 -8.30 13.07 14.20
CA CYS A 190 -6.99 12.55 13.82
C CYS A 190 -6.30 13.58 12.92
N ASP A 191 -5.06 13.28 12.53
CA ASP A 191 -4.31 14.00 11.52
C ASP A 191 -3.82 13.01 10.45
N LEU A 192 -3.01 13.49 9.53
CA LEU A 192 -2.62 12.75 8.34
C LEU A 192 -1.81 11.48 8.66
N ASP A 193 -1.09 11.44 9.79
CA ASP A 193 -0.26 10.28 10.15
C ASP A 193 -1.07 9.00 10.33
N LEU A 194 -2.39 9.07 10.57
CA LEU A 194 -3.25 7.88 10.64
C LEU A 194 -3.12 7.03 9.37
N LEU A 195 -2.94 7.65 8.19
CA LEU A 195 -2.80 6.93 6.92
C LEU A 195 -1.45 6.22 6.76
N LEU A 196 -0.49 6.43 7.66
CA LEU A 196 0.77 5.69 7.69
C LEU A 196 0.67 4.38 8.47
N ASP A 197 -0.43 4.17 9.20
CA ASP A 197 -0.65 2.96 9.96
C ASP A 197 -0.71 1.74 9.02
N PRO A 198 -0.04 0.62 9.36
CA PRO A 198 -0.14 -0.64 8.61
C PRO A 198 -1.58 -1.14 8.47
N PHE A 199 -2.53 -0.61 9.24
CA PHE A 199 -3.96 -0.79 9.04
C PHE A 199 -4.38 -0.55 7.59
N PHE A 200 -3.84 0.48 6.92
CA PHE A 200 -4.23 0.88 5.57
C PHE A 200 -3.29 0.33 4.49
N LEU A 201 -3.85 -0.40 3.51
CA LEU A 201 -3.14 -0.85 2.32
C LEU A 201 -3.01 0.29 1.30
N HIS A 202 -1.82 0.41 0.73
CA HIS A 202 -1.48 1.46 -0.23
C HIS A 202 -1.22 0.90 -1.62
N PHE A 203 -1.54 1.70 -2.64
CA PHE A 203 -1.10 1.42 -4.00
C PHE A 203 0.31 1.97 -4.23
N PRO A 204 1.20 1.21 -4.91
CA PRO A 204 2.47 1.73 -5.34
C PRO A 204 2.31 2.86 -6.36
N LYS A 205 3.20 3.83 -6.22
CA LYS A 205 3.37 5.00 -7.08
C LYS A 205 4.04 4.58 -8.37
N ARG A 206 3.83 5.36 -9.44
CA ARG A 206 4.46 5.10 -10.75
C ARG A 206 5.99 5.12 -10.72
N SER A 207 6.58 5.80 -9.74
CA SER A 207 8.03 5.89 -9.56
C SER A 207 8.64 4.72 -8.79
N GLU A 208 7.83 3.86 -8.17
CA GLU A 208 8.25 2.70 -7.38
C GLU A 208 8.38 1.45 -8.27
N THR A 209 9.31 0.57 -7.91
CA THR A 209 9.76 -0.57 -8.73
C THR A 209 9.12 -1.85 -8.22
N VAL A 210 7.87 -2.10 -8.62
CA VAL A 210 7.06 -3.22 -8.10
C VAL A 210 6.75 -4.32 -9.11
N THR A 211 7.31 -4.24 -10.32
CA THR A 211 7.12 -5.28 -11.34
C THR A 211 7.62 -6.63 -10.82
N TRP A 212 6.82 -7.67 -11.00
CA TRP A 212 7.18 -9.03 -10.64
C TRP A 212 7.63 -9.81 -11.88
N TYR A 213 8.84 -10.34 -11.79
CA TYR A 213 9.47 -11.20 -12.79
C TYR A 213 9.60 -12.60 -12.17
N PRO A 214 8.74 -13.57 -12.54
CA PRO A 214 8.74 -14.91 -11.92
C PRO A 214 10.11 -15.60 -12.03
N GLY A 215 10.60 -16.19 -10.93
CA GLY A 215 11.88 -16.92 -10.93
C GLY A 215 13.11 -16.05 -11.15
N LEU A 216 13.01 -14.73 -10.94
CA LEU A 216 14.12 -13.80 -11.17
C LEU A 216 15.30 -14.11 -10.24
N VAL A 217 15.06 -14.49 -8.99
CA VAL A 217 16.15 -14.64 -8.00
C VAL A 217 17.00 -15.85 -8.32
N SER A 218 16.38 -17.02 -8.51
CA SER A 218 17.05 -18.26 -8.92
C SER A 218 17.72 -18.11 -10.28
N ARG A 219 17.02 -17.57 -11.28
CA ARG A 219 17.57 -17.42 -12.64
C ARG A 219 18.76 -16.46 -12.68
N GLN A 220 18.67 -15.30 -12.02
CA GLN A 220 19.81 -14.37 -11.98
C GLN A 220 21.01 -14.95 -11.23
N ALA A 221 20.80 -15.78 -10.20
CA ALA A 221 21.89 -16.47 -9.54
C ALA A 221 22.58 -17.46 -10.49
N ASN A 222 21.82 -18.26 -11.22
CA ASN A 222 22.35 -19.22 -12.20
C ASN A 222 23.07 -18.53 -13.37
N LEU A 223 22.58 -17.36 -13.83
CA LEU A 223 23.23 -16.58 -14.88
C LEU A 223 24.55 -15.95 -14.42
N ARG A 224 24.66 -15.56 -13.13
CA ARG A 224 25.89 -15.00 -12.55
C ARG A 224 26.93 -16.06 -12.23
N ASP A 225 26.49 -17.24 -11.80
CA ASP A 225 27.34 -18.39 -11.51
C ASP A 225 26.64 -19.68 -11.96
N SER A 226 27.09 -20.18 -13.12
CA SER A 226 26.52 -21.37 -13.76
C SER A 226 26.76 -22.66 -12.99
N THR A 227 27.61 -22.65 -11.96
CA THR A 227 27.91 -23.83 -11.13
C THR A 227 26.97 -23.96 -9.92
N LEU A 228 26.18 -22.92 -9.61
CA LEU A 228 25.22 -22.96 -8.49
C LEU A 228 24.08 -23.95 -8.72
N HIS A 229 23.66 -24.11 -9.99
CA HIS A 229 22.54 -24.98 -10.39
C HIS A 229 21.31 -24.89 -9.46
N ARG A 230 20.92 -23.66 -9.07
CA ARG A 230 19.75 -23.45 -8.23
C ARG A 230 18.51 -23.93 -8.97
N ALA A 231 17.64 -24.65 -8.27
CA ALA A 231 16.33 -25.00 -8.79
C ALA A 231 15.56 -23.71 -9.12
N GLU A 232 15.11 -23.60 -10.36
CA GLU A 232 14.20 -22.53 -10.79
C GLU A 232 12.75 -23.00 -10.57
N PRO A 233 11.82 -22.08 -10.27
CA PRO A 233 10.43 -22.43 -10.04
C PRO A 233 9.79 -23.06 -11.28
N THR A 234 8.95 -24.06 -11.03
CA THR A 234 8.25 -24.83 -12.08
C THR A 234 6.84 -24.32 -12.36
N ASP A 235 6.28 -23.52 -11.45
CA ASP A 235 5.00 -22.82 -11.60
C ASP A 235 5.04 -21.42 -10.96
N LEU A 236 3.93 -20.67 -11.07
CA LEU A 236 3.84 -19.31 -10.55
C LEU A 236 3.65 -19.25 -9.02
N LEU A 237 3.27 -20.34 -8.35
CA LEU A 237 3.15 -20.38 -6.89
C LEU A 237 4.55 -20.53 -6.28
N GLU A 238 5.40 -21.42 -6.80
CA GLU A 238 6.80 -21.50 -6.38
C GLU A 238 7.55 -20.19 -6.66
N ALA A 239 7.28 -19.55 -7.81
CA ALA A 239 7.86 -18.25 -8.12
C ALA A 239 7.34 -17.12 -7.23
N LEU A 240 6.12 -17.24 -6.68
CA LEU A 240 5.56 -16.30 -5.73
C LEU A 240 6.25 -16.45 -4.37
N ASP A 241 6.45 -17.69 -3.90
CA ASP A 241 7.15 -17.97 -2.65
C ASP A 241 8.59 -17.47 -2.68
N GLU A 242 9.29 -17.66 -3.81
CA GLU A 242 10.63 -17.08 -4.04
C GLU A 242 10.60 -15.55 -3.90
N ALA A 243 9.62 -14.89 -4.54
CA ALA A 243 9.52 -13.44 -4.55
C ALA A 243 9.18 -12.87 -3.17
N ASN A 244 8.22 -13.47 -2.45
CA ASN A 244 7.83 -13.03 -1.12
C ASN A 244 8.96 -13.21 -0.10
N SER A 245 9.71 -14.31 -0.22
CA SER A 245 10.89 -14.56 0.63
C SER A 245 12.00 -13.52 0.40
N ALA A 246 12.17 -13.07 -0.85
CA ALA A 246 13.20 -12.09 -1.20
C ALA A 246 12.77 -10.64 -0.90
N ASP A 247 11.48 -10.34 -1.01
CA ASP A 247 10.90 -9.00 -0.99
C ASP A 247 9.66 -8.95 -0.06
N PRO A 248 9.82 -8.80 1.27
CA PRO A 248 8.69 -8.79 2.22
C PRO A 248 7.65 -7.67 1.97
N TRP A 249 8.09 -6.55 1.37
CA TRP A 249 7.23 -5.44 0.98
C TRP A 249 6.13 -5.83 -0.02
N ARG A 250 6.27 -6.96 -0.72
CA ARG A 250 5.28 -7.45 -1.70
C ARG A 250 3.94 -7.77 -1.07
N ASN A 251 3.95 -8.24 0.18
CA ASN A 251 2.75 -8.53 0.97
C ASN A 251 2.40 -7.39 1.91
N HIS A 252 2.86 -6.16 1.63
CA HIS A 252 2.67 -5.00 2.51
C HIS A 252 3.12 -5.27 3.95
N PHE A 253 4.13 -6.13 4.12
CA PHE A 253 4.64 -6.58 5.42
C PHE A 253 3.59 -7.30 6.31
N ARG A 254 2.47 -7.77 5.75
CA ARG A 254 1.41 -8.46 6.51
C ARG A 254 1.88 -9.78 7.13
N ASP A 255 2.83 -10.46 6.51
CA ASP A 255 3.49 -11.68 6.98
C ASP A 255 4.74 -11.42 7.83
N THR A 256 5.20 -10.17 7.88
CA THR A 256 6.48 -9.73 8.48
C THR A 256 6.29 -8.39 9.18
N THR A 257 5.27 -8.32 10.04
CA THR A 257 4.76 -7.03 10.56
C THR A 257 5.81 -6.26 11.36
N ASP A 258 6.80 -6.93 11.95
CA ASP A 258 7.93 -6.34 12.66
C ASP A 258 8.87 -5.53 11.74
N GLN A 259 8.88 -5.85 10.44
CA GLN A 259 9.69 -5.18 9.42
C GLN A 259 8.96 -4.01 8.75
N ASP A 260 7.70 -3.74 9.10
CA ASP A 260 6.94 -2.65 8.49
C ASP A 260 7.62 -1.28 8.77
N PRO A 261 7.92 -0.48 7.73
CA PRO A 261 8.56 0.82 7.87
C PRO A 261 7.82 1.80 8.79
N ALA A 262 6.49 1.66 8.95
CA ALA A 262 5.70 2.49 9.85
C ALA A 262 6.09 2.31 11.32
N ARG A 263 6.56 1.12 11.71
CA ARG A 263 7.03 0.85 13.09
C ARG A 263 8.31 1.60 13.44
N SER A 264 9.06 2.05 12.44
CA SER A 264 10.25 2.90 12.65
C SER A 264 9.91 4.39 12.83
N ILE A 265 8.64 4.77 12.69
CA ILE A 265 8.17 6.15 12.82
C ILE A 265 7.81 6.41 14.28
N ALA A 266 8.75 6.95 15.05
CA ALA A 266 8.59 7.15 16.50
C ALA A 266 7.34 7.96 16.92
N ARG A 267 6.85 8.87 16.07
CA ARG A 267 5.65 9.68 16.37
C ARG A 267 4.33 8.95 16.13
N LEU A 268 4.34 7.77 15.51
CA LEU A 268 3.15 7.03 15.13
C LEU A 268 2.63 6.15 16.27
N GLU A 269 3.52 5.65 17.12
CA GLU A 269 3.19 4.75 18.22
C GLU A 269 2.15 5.38 19.15
N SER A 270 1.00 4.71 19.26
CA SER A 270 -0.12 5.10 20.12
C SER A 270 -0.65 6.53 19.93
N LYS A 271 -0.36 7.17 18.79
CA LYS A 271 -0.59 8.61 18.59
C LYS A 271 -2.04 9.03 18.86
N PHE A 272 -3.02 8.26 18.37
CA PHE A 272 -4.46 8.53 18.38
C PHE A 272 -5.25 7.73 19.44
N PHE A 273 -4.59 7.17 20.46
CA PHE A 273 -5.29 6.43 21.50
C PHE A 273 -6.03 7.36 22.47
N GLY A 274 -7.16 6.89 23.02
CA GLY A 274 -7.98 7.67 23.95
C GLY A 274 -8.82 8.78 23.31
N VAL A 275 -8.89 8.83 21.97
CA VAL A 275 -9.83 9.70 21.25
C VAL A 275 -11.25 9.17 21.48
N ARG A 276 -11.96 9.72 22.47
CA ARG A 276 -13.34 9.33 22.79
C ARG A 276 -14.33 10.41 22.38
N ALA A 277 -15.49 9.98 21.90
CA ALA A 277 -16.65 10.85 21.74
C ALA A 277 -17.02 11.44 23.11
N GLN A 278 -17.18 12.77 23.19
CA GLN A 278 -18.01 13.34 24.26
C GLN A 278 -19.46 12.89 24.03
N GLY A 279 -20.11 12.51 25.13
CA GLY A 279 -21.28 11.64 25.15
C GLY A 279 -22.43 12.05 24.25
N ALA A 280 -23.12 11.04 23.75
CA ALA A 280 -24.54 11.17 23.45
C ALA A 280 -25.26 11.40 24.79
N ALA A 281 -25.58 12.65 25.08
CA ALA A 281 -26.62 13.02 26.04
C ALA A 281 -27.98 12.92 25.35
#